data_AF-A0A936LPV0-F1
#
_entry.id   AF-A0A936LPV0-F1
#
_cell.length_a   1.000
_cell.length_b   1.000
_cell.length_c   1.000
_cell.angle_alpha   90.00
_cell.angle_beta   90.00
_cell.angle_gamma   90.00
#
_symmetry.space_group_name_H-M   'P 1'
#
loop_
_entity.id
_entity.type
_entity.pdbx_description
1 polymer ?
#
loop_
_entity_poly.entity_id
_entity_poly.type
_entity_poly.pdbx_seq_one_letter_code
_entity_poly.pdbx_strand_id
1 'polypeptide(L)'
;MAGNPLVTAAKDGADLVITLAGGAQVVLANFASLPGGELGIHLFDAPEAAVTGRVGESDILRGEAGAQILHGEAVQTPTQAAAQGSIQTGSGVRGDILDGGAGDDVALGGVANDLLLGGAGHDLLIGGGRG
;
A
#
# COMPACT_ATOMS: atom_id res chain seq x y z
N MET A 1 19.57 -23.36 -3.73
CA MET A 1 19.09 -22.23 -4.57
C MET A 1 19.40 -20.96 -3.80
N ALA A 2 20.35 -20.15 -4.28
CA ALA A 2 20.78 -18.94 -3.58
C ALA A 2 19.65 -17.91 -3.59
N GLY A 3 19.28 -17.40 -2.41
CA GLY A 3 18.22 -16.42 -2.24
C GLY A 3 18.48 -15.18 -3.09
N ASN A 4 17.42 -14.68 -3.72
CA ASN A 4 17.41 -13.43 -4.47
C ASN A 4 18.11 -12.36 -3.62
N PRO A 5 19.18 -11.68 -4.09
CA PRO A 5 19.91 -10.80 -3.22
C PRO A 5 19.03 -9.59 -2.89
N LEU A 6 18.65 -9.49 -1.62
CA LEU A 6 17.58 -8.62 -1.17
C LEU A 6 18.00 -7.17 -1.39
N VAL A 7 17.34 -6.48 -2.33
CA VAL A 7 17.35 -5.02 -2.34
C VAL A 7 16.51 -4.59 -1.15
N THR A 8 17.08 -3.81 -0.24
CA THR A 8 16.35 -3.24 0.89
C THR A 8 16.26 -1.74 0.74
N ALA A 9 15.17 -1.15 1.22
CA ALA A 9 14.99 0.29 1.30
C ALA A 9 14.61 0.64 2.73
N ALA A 10 15.28 1.62 3.33
CA ALA A 10 14.98 2.07 4.69
C ALA A 10 15.24 3.57 4.82
N LYS A 11 14.55 4.22 5.76
CA LYS A 11 14.86 5.59 6.14
C LYS A 11 16.08 5.60 7.07
N ASP A 12 17.03 6.49 6.81
CA ASP A 12 18.12 6.85 7.73
C ASP A 12 18.05 8.36 8.01
N GLY A 13 17.50 8.72 9.16
CA GLY A 13 17.14 10.10 9.46
C GLY A 13 16.13 10.66 8.46
N ALA A 14 16.53 11.70 7.72
CA ALA A 14 15.71 12.31 6.67
C ALA A 14 15.92 11.67 5.29
N ASP A 15 16.87 10.75 5.13
CA ASP A 15 17.26 10.20 3.85
C ASP A 15 16.59 8.85 3.59
N LEU A 16 16.39 8.51 2.31
CA LEU A 16 16.01 7.16 1.90
C LEU A 16 17.25 6.43 1.37
N VAL A 17 17.60 5.31 1.99
CA VAL A 17 18.76 4.48 1.63
C VAL A 17 18.27 3.17 1.02
N ILE A 18 18.61 2.94 -0.25
CA ILE A 18 18.38 1.68 -0.96
C ILE A 18 19.70 0.89 -0.97
N THR A 19 19.75 -0.25 -0.30
CA THR A 19 20.92 -1.14 -0.28
C THR A 19 20.74 -2.25 -1.30
N LEU A 20 21.70 -2.35 -2.21
CA LEU A 20 21.73 -3.37 -3.27
C LEU A 20 22.41 -4.66 -2.78
N ALA A 21 22.21 -5.71 -3.56
CA ALA A 21 22.77 -7.07 -3.44
C ALA A 21 24.27 -7.20 -3.05
N GLY A 22 25.08 -6.16 -3.19
CA GLY A 22 26.52 -6.14 -2.91
C GLY A 22 26.94 -5.10 -1.86
N GLY A 23 25.98 -4.55 -1.10
CA GLY A 23 26.23 -3.50 -0.10
C GLY A 23 26.40 -2.09 -0.67
N ALA A 24 26.39 -1.93 -2.00
CA ALA A 24 26.30 -0.63 -2.63
C ALA A 24 24.97 0.04 -2.27
N GLN A 25 25.00 1.36 -2.06
CA GLN A 25 23.84 2.13 -1.63
C GLN A 25 23.50 3.23 -2.62
N VAL A 26 22.19 3.43 -2.84
CA VAL A 26 21.65 4.64 -3.46
C VAL A 26 20.97 5.43 -2.36
N VAL A 27 21.38 6.68 -2.17
CA VAL A 27 20.87 7.55 -1.11
C VAL A 27 20.12 8.72 -1.74
N LEU A 28 18.86 8.88 -1.38
CA LEU A 28 18.05 10.06 -1.66
C LEU A 28 18.08 10.96 -0.43
N ALA A 29 18.89 12.02 -0.50
CA ALA A 29 19.07 12.95 0.60
C ALA A 29 17.81 13.81 0.84
N ASN A 30 17.49 14.07 2.11
CA ASN A 30 16.34 14.86 2.57
C ASN A 30 14.98 14.35 2.07
N PHE A 31 14.85 13.05 1.80
CA PHE A 31 13.60 12.41 1.40
C PHE A 31 12.41 12.77 2.31
N ALA A 32 12.59 12.81 3.63
CA ALA A 32 11.53 13.15 4.58
C ALA A 32 11.12 14.64 4.57
N SER A 33 11.94 15.50 3.97
CA SER A 33 11.65 16.93 3.81
C SER A 33 10.92 17.23 2.51
N LEU A 34 10.79 16.24 1.63
CA LEU A 34 9.98 16.33 0.43
C LEU A 34 8.52 16.08 0.84
N PRO A 35 7.63 17.08 0.76
CA PRO A 35 6.22 16.86 1.05
C PRO A 35 5.63 15.88 0.03
N GLY A 36 4.85 14.90 0.51
CA GLY A 36 3.76 14.34 -0.28
C GLY A 36 4.10 13.71 -1.64
N GLY A 37 5.25 13.06 -1.79
CA GLY A 37 5.51 12.33 -3.04
C GLY A 37 5.99 13.19 -4.22
N GLU A 38 6.74 14.28 -3.99
CA GLU A 38 7.41 15.05 -5.06
C GLU A 38 8.25 14.19 -6.03
N LEU A 39 8.73 13.03 -5.57
CA LEU A 39 9.47 12.04 -6.37
C LEU A 39 8.62 10.83 -6.79
N GLY A 40 7.35 10.77 -6.40
CA GLY A 40 6.46 9.62 -6.61
C GLY A 40 6.90 8.35 -5.86
N ILE A 41 7.80 8.48 -4.89
CA ILE A 41 8.31 7.35 -4.10
C ILE A 41 7.61 7.37 -2.74
N HIS A 42 6.74 6.38 -2.51
CA HIS A 42 6.07 6.14 -1.23
C HIS A 42 6.65 4.88 -0.61
N LEU A 43 7.10 4.96 0.64
CA LEU A 43 7.61 3.81 1.40
C LEU A 43 6.50 3.26 2.27
N PHE A 44 6.00 2.07 1.92
CA PHE A 44 4.88 1.38 2.59
C PHE A 44 5.20 0.89 4.02
N ASP A 45 6.44 1.05 4.49
CA ASP A 45 6.88 0.67 5.84
C ASP A 45 6.75 1.82 6.87
N ALA A 46 6.29 3.01 6.45
CA ALA A 46 5.96 4.07 7.39
C ALA A 46 4.56 3.80 7.99
N PRO A 47 4.40 3.85 9.34
CA PRO A 47 3.14 3.56 10.01
C PRO A 47 2.19 4.75 9.85
N GLU A 48 1.69 4.98 8.65
CA GLU A 48 0.51 5.81 8.44
C GLU A 48 -0.74 4.93 8.65
N ALA A 49 -1.86 5.56 9.00
CA ALA A 49 -3.08 4.85 9.37
C ALA A 49 -3.60 4.04 8.17
N ALA A 50 -3.30 2.75 8.13
CA ALA A 50 -3.82 1.85 7.12
C ALA A 50 -5.30 1.55 7.43
N VAL A 51 -6.20 1.97 6.55
CA VAL A 51 -7.61 1.56 6.57
C VAL A 51 -7.74 0.38 5.64
N THR A 52 -8.23 -0.76 6.15
CA THR A 52 -8.18 -2.02 5.42
C THR A 52 -9.53 -2.73 5.50
N GLY A 53 -10.03 -3.14 4.34
CA GLY A 53 -11.29 -3.86 4.19
C GLY A 53 -11.17 -5.34 4.59
N ARG A 54 -12.31 -6.01 4.66
CA ARG A 54 -12.43 -7.41 5.03
C ARG A 54 -12.39 -8.28 3.77
N VAL A 55 -11.68 -9.38 3.87
CA VAL A 55 -11.49 -10.27 2.72
C VAL A 55 -12.81 -10.90 2.27
N GLY A 56 -13.08 -10.82 0.96
CA GLY A 56 -14.23 -11.45 0.31
C GLY A 56 -15.54 -10.67 0.45
N GLU A 57 -15.51 -9.50 1.06
CA GLU A 57 -16.65 -8.62 1.17
C GLU A 57 -16.56 -7.46 0.16
N SER A 58 -17.64 -6.68 0.05
CA SER A 58 -17.57 -5.35 -0.56
C SER A 58 -17.54 -4.38 0.59
N ASP A 59 -16.49 -3.59 0.70
CA ASP A 59 -16.35 -2.62 1.76
C ASP A 59 -16.44 -1.19 1.22
N ILE A 60 -16.83 -0.28 2.11
CA ILE A 60 -16.75 1.17 1.89
C ILE A 60 -15.69 1.69 2.86
N LEU A 61 -14.52 1.99 2.31
CA LEU A 61 -13.40 2.54 3.04
C LEU A 61 -13.36 4.05 2.82
N ARG A 62 -13.23 4.80 3.90
CA ARG A 62 -13.11 6.25 3.87
C ARG A 62 -11.92 6.66 4.74
N GLY A 63 -10.97 7.35 4.12
CA GLY A 63 -9.86 8.02 4.76
C GLY A 63 -10.33 9.26 5.53
N GLU A 64 -9.43 9.76 6.36
CA GLU A 64 -9.62 10.94 7.20
C GLU A 64 -8.75 12.09 6.66
N ALA A 65 -8.45 13.12 7.46
CA ALA A 65 -7.49 14.14 7.04
C ALA A 65 -6.04 13.67 7.23
N GLY A 66 -5.17 13.98 6.29
CA GLY A 66 -3.75 13.59 6.27
C GLY A 66 -3.48 12.47 5.25
N ALA A 67 -2.21 12.13 5.01
CA ALA A 67 -1.85 11.03 4.13
C ALA A 67 -2.21 9.67 4.76
N GLN A 68 -2.94 8.82 4.02
CA GLN A 68 -3.33 7.48 4.45
C GLN A 68 -3.10 6.41 3.38
N ILE A 69 -3.16 5.16 3.83
CA ILE A 69 -3.12 3.98 2.97
C ILE A 69 -4.47 3.26 3.09
N LEU A 70 -5.21 3.17 1.99
CA LEU A 70 -6.48 2.45 1.91
C LEU A 70 -6.28 1.15 1.13
N HIS A 71 -6.63 0.02 1.74
CA HIS A 71 -6.59 -1.31 1.10
C HIS A 71 -8.00 -1.88 1.01
N GLY A 72 -8.48 -2.18 -0.20
CA GLY A 72 -9.80 -2.82 -0.39
C GLY A 72 -9.91 -4.15 0.35
N GLU A 73 -8.79 -4.88 0.45
CA GLU A 73 -8.72 -6.17 1.11
C GLU A 73 -7.59 -6.24 2.15
N ALA A 74 -7.82 -7.00 3.22
CA ALA A 74 -6.77 -7.29 4.19
C ALA A 74 -5.64 -8.10 3.58
N VAL A 75 -4.40 -7.62 3.77
CA VAL A 75 -3.19 -8.38 3.50
C VAL A 75 -3.14 -9.57 4.46
N GLN A 76 -3.65 -10.71 4.01
CA GLN A 76 -3.64 -11.94 4.81
C GLN A 76 -2.32 -12.66 4.66
N THR A 77 -1.68 -12.98 5.79
CA THR A 77 -0.60 -13.96 5.80
C THR A 77 -1.15 -15.36 5.52
N PRO A 78 -0.35 -16.29 4.95
CA PRO A 78 -0.77 -17.67 4.72
C PRO A 78 -1.30 -18.37 5.99
N THR A 79 -0.78 -18.01 7.17
CA THR A 79 -1.22 -18.54 8.46
C THR A 79 -2.59 -17.98 8.89
N GLN A 80 -2.89 -16.71 8.60
CA GLN A 80 -4.20 -16.10 8.85
C GLN A 80 -5.27 -16.66 7.91
N ALA A 81 -4.93 -16.88 6.63
CA ALA A 81 -5.81 -17.52 5.66
C ALA A 81 -6.13 -18.98 6.06
N ALA A 82 -5.14 -19.72 6.59
CA ALA A 82 -5.33 -21.09 7.07
C ALA A 82 -6.15 -21.18 8.37
N ALA A 83 -6.01 -20.20 9.28
CA ALA A 83 -6.70 -20.18 10.58
C ALA A 83 -8.20 -19.84 10.47
N GLN A 84 -8.64 -19.21 9.38
CA GLN A 84 -10.05 -18.85 9.16
C GLN A 84 -10.93 -20.02 8.69
N GLY A 85 -10.40 -21.25 8.64
CA GLY A 85 -11.20 -22.49 8.63
C GLY A 85 -12.08 -22.73 7.40
N SER A 86 -11.96 -21.91 6.38
CA SER A 86 -12.55 -22.11 5.07
C SER A 86 -11.60 -21.45 4.10
N ILE A 87 -11.32 -22.11 2.98
CA ILE A 87 -10.67 -21.50 1.84
C ILE A 87 -11.43 -20.19 1.58
N GLN A 88 -10.88 -19.06 2.02
CA GLN A 88 -11.37 -17.77 1.61
C GLN A 88 -11.04 -17.68 0.13
N THR A 89 -11.96 -18.21 -0.67
CA THR A 89 -12.15 -17.80 -2.05
C THR A 89 -12.73 -16.37 -2.04
N GLY A 90 -12.15 -15.47 -1.24
CA GLY A 90 -12.28 -14.03 -1.42
C GLY A 90 -11.57 -13.76 -2.72
N SER A 91 -12.26 -13.96 -3.83
CA SER A 91 -11.63 -14.00 -5.14
C SER A 91 -11.23 -12.60 -5.62
N GLY A 92 -11.27 -11.58 -4.73
CA GLY A 92 -11.37 -10.17 -5.08
C GLY A 92 -12.30 -10.01 -6.26
N VAL A 93 -13.51 -10.56 -6.19
CA VAL A 93 -14.51 -10.46 -7.28
C VAL A 93 -15.60 -9.46 -6.95
N ARG A 94 -15.68 -9.03 -5.69
CA ARG A 94 -16.62 -8.01 -5.26
C ARG A 94 -15.84 -6.72 -5.16
N GLY A 95 -16.33 -5.70 -5.84
CA GLY A 95 -15.70 -4.38 -5.84
C GLY A 95 -15.85 -3.67 -4.51
N ASP A 96 -14.85 -2.88 -4.18
CA ASP A 96 -14.80 -1.99 -3.03
C ASP A 96 -14.98 -0.52 -3.45
N ILE A 97 -15.33 0.33 -2.49
CA ILE A 97 -15.31 1.79 -2.65
C ILE A 97 -14.27 2.33 -1.68
N LEU A 98 -13.21 2.95 -2.19
CA LEU A 98 -12.15 3.57 -1.40
C LEU A 98 -12.18 5.08 -1.66
N ASP A 99 -12.31 5.89 -0.61
CA ASP A 99 -12.31 7.37 -0.66
C ASP A 99 -11.21 7.89 0.28
N GLY A 100 -10.08 8.36 -0.25
CA GLY A 100 -8.92 8.83 0.52
C GLY A 100 -9.20 10.08 1.36
N GLY A 101 -10.11 10.94 0.91
CA GLY A 101 -10.50 12.13 1.67
C GLY A 101 -9.59 13.32 1.37
N ALA A 102 -8.82 13.81 2.33
CA ALA A 102 -7.96 14.97 2.12
C ALA A 102 -6.56 14.68 2.64
N GLY A 103 -5.55 14.85 1.81
CA GLY A 103 -4.20 14.36 2.06
C GLY A 103 -3.60 13.79 0.78
N ASP A 104 -2.33 13.39 0.85
CA ASP A 104 -1.70 12.67 -0.26
C ASP A 104 -1.87 11.17 0.01
N ASP A 105 -2.93 10.57 -0.52
CA ASP A 105 -3.37 9.22 -0.16
C ASP A 105 -2.87 8.14 -1.12
N VAL A 106 -2.78 6.90 -0.63
CA VAL A 106 -2.55 5.72 -1.46
C VAL A 106 -3.73 4.77 -1.35
N ALA A 107 -4.46 4.56 -2.44
CA ALA A 107 -5.57 3.60 -2.49
C ALA A 107 -5.18 2.39 -3.34
N LEU A 108 -5.17 1.21 -2.72
CA LEU A 108 -4.93 -0.08 -3.36
C LEU A 108 -6.23 -0.86 -3.43
N GLY A 109 -6.76 -1.00 -4.65
CA GLY A 109 -7.86 -1.91 -4.97
C GLY A 109 -7.41 -3.36 -4.99
N GLY A 110 -8.40 -4.25 -4.92
CA GLY A 110 -8.23 -5.69 -5.06
C GLY A 110 -8.37 -6.15 -6.51
N VAL A 111 -8.42 -7.46 -6.74
CA VAL A 111 -8.55 -8.04 -8.11
C VAL A 111 -9.97 -7.89 -8.71
N ALA A 112 -10.79 -7.00 -8.15
CA ALA A 112 -12.20 -6.76 -8.47
C ALA A 112 -12.40 -5.45 -9.24
N ASN A 113 -13.66 -5.15 -9.56
CA ASN A 113 -14.02 -3.83 -10.08
C ASN A 113 -14.22 -2.85 -8.93
N ASP A 114 -13.15 -2.20 -8.50
CA ASP A 114 -13.18 -1.22 -7.41
C ASP A 114 -13.45 0.20 -7.91
N LEU A 115 -14.04 1.01 -7.05
CA LEU A 115 -14.15 2.46 -7.21
C LEU A 115 -13.14 3.13 -6.27
N LEU A 116 -12.07 3.68 -6.84
CA LEU A 116 -11.03 4.40 -6.11
C LEU A 116 -11.21 5.92 -6.30
N LEU A 117 -11.37 6.63 -5.21
CA LEU A 117 -11.45 8.09 -5.12
C LEU A 117 -10.29 8.56 -4.25
N GLY A 118 -9.36 9.33 -4.82
CA GLY A 118 -8.22 9.88 -4.06
C GLY A 118 -8.67 10.98 -3.10
N GLY A 119 -9.44 11.94 -3.62
CA GLY A 119 -9.90 13.07 -2.83
C GLY A 119 -9.07 14.31 -3.13
N ALA A 120 -8.71 15.08 -2.11
CA ALA A 120 -7.95 16.32 -2.26
C ALA A 120 -6.48 16.12 -1.86
N GLY A 121 -5.58 16.20 -2.82
CA GLY A 121 -4.12 16.08 -2.63
C GLY A 121 -3.48 15.39 -3.82
N HIS A 122 -2.27 14.87 -3.64
CA HIS A 122 -1.56 14.09 -4.64
C HIS A 122 -1.69 12.60 -4.33
N ASP A 123 -2.72 11.97 -4.90
CA ASP A 123 -3.07 10.59 -4.59
C ASP A 123 -2.46 9.57 -5.56
N LEU A 124 -2.10 8.40 -5.06
CA LEU A 124 -1.69 7.23 -5.85
C LEU A 124 -2.79 6.16 -5.80
N LEU A 125 -3.51 5.99 -6.91
CA LEU A 125 -4.58 5.00 -7.05
C LEU A 125 -4.10 3.80 -7.85
N ILE A 126 -4.02 2.65 -7.21
CA ILE A 126 -3.62 1.38 -7.82
C ILE A 126 -4.85 0.47 -7.86
N GLY A 127 -5.48 0.36 -9.03
CA GLY A 127 -6.49 -0.68 -9.24
C GLY A 127 -5.83 -2.05 -9.36
N GLY A 128 -6.42 -3.08 -8.75
CA GLY A 128 -6.04 -4.45 -9.06
C GLY A 128 -6.66 -4.87 -10.39
N GLY A 129 -5.90 -5.62 -11.19
CA GLY A 129 -6.33 -6.10 -12.50
C GLY A 129 -6.32 -7.62 -12.55
N ARG A 130 -7.35 -8.20 -13.19
CA ARG A 130 -7.24 -9.54 -13.79
C ARG A 130 -6.86 -9.40 -15.26
N GLY A 131 -5.78 -10.09 -15.65
CA GLY A 131 -5.58 -10.54 -17.03
C GLY A 131 -6.38 -11.80 -17.28
#